data_AF-A0A5C3R028-F1
#
_entry.id   AF-A0A5C3R028-F1
#
_cell.length_a   1.000
_cell.length_b   1.000
_cell.length_c   1.000
_cell.angle_alpha   90.00
_cell.angle_beta   90.00
_cell.angle_gamma   90.00
#
_symmetry.space_group_name_H-M   'P 1'
#
loop_
_entity.id
_entity.type
_entity.pdbx_description
1 polymer ?
#
loop_
_entity_poly.entity_id
_entity_poly.type
_entity_poly.pdbx_seq_one_letter_code
_entity_poly.pdbx_strand_id
1 'polypeptide(L)'
;MADSELSSKYVLQTVGFDARFPNTNQSKHCFQNYTDYFKCVAAKGEDFAPCKQFKRAYNSLCPNEWISRFDEQRENGTFPASLEP
;
A
#
# COMPACT_ATOMS: atom_id res chain seq x y z
N MET A 1 -19.37 16.14 -29.49
CA MET A 1 -20.05 15.76 -28.22
C MET A 1 -19.68 14.33 -27.85
N ALA A 2 -18.40 14.05 -27.61
CA ALA A 2 -17.89 12.73 -27.18
C ALA A 2 -17.19 12.78 -25.80
N ASP A 3 -16.98 13.99 -25.26
CA ASP A 3 -16.26 14.23 -23.99
C ASP A 3 -17.15 14.01 -22.74
N SER A 4 -18.47 14.13 -22.91
CA SER A 4 -19.43 14.10 -21.80
C SER A 4 -19.80 12.69 -21.29
N GLU A 5 -19.56 11.62 -22.06
CA GLU A 5 -19.95 10.25 -21.67
C GLU A 5 -18.85 9.47 -20.93
N LEU A 6 -17.61 9.98 -20.89
CA LEU A 6 -16.50 9.30 -20.21
C LEU A 6 -16.36 9.71 -18.73
N SER A 7 -17.00 10.80 -18.33
CA SER A 7 -16.87 11.39 -16.99
C SER A 7 -17.47 10.55 -15.86
N SER A 8 -18.29 9.53 -16.15
CA SER A 8 -19.07 8.79 -15.16
C SER A 8 -18.64 7.33 -14.93
N LYS A 9 -17.60 6.83 -15.63
CA LYS A 9 -17.12 5.44 -15.47
C LYS A 9 -15.93 5.27 -14.52
N TYR A 10 -15.21 6.35 -14.18
CA TYR A 10 -14.02 6.28 -13.34
C TYR A 10 -14.22 7.10 -12.07
N VAL A 11 -14.31 6.41 -10.92
CA VAL A 11 -14.27 7.07 -9.61
C VAL A 11 -12.80 7.29 -9.26
N LEU A 12 -12.35 8.54 -9.33
CA LEU A 12 -11.00 8.92 -8.91
C LEU A 12 -10.93 8.84 -7.38
N GLN A 13 -10.29 7.80 -6.87
CA GLN A 13 -10.07 7.61 -5.45
C GLN A 13 -8.60 7.28 -5.20
N THR A 14 -8.03 7.87 -4.15
CA THR A 14 -6.68 7.60 -3.65
C THR A 14 -6.72 7.48 -2.12
N VAL A 15 -5.56 7.26 -1.53
CA VAL A 15 -5.38 7.18 -0.08
C VAL A 15 -5.72 8.53 0.55
N GLY A 16 -6.48 8.50 1.64
CA GLY A 16 -6.77 9.70 2.42
C GLY A 16 -5.57 10.17 3.24
N PHE A 17 -5.75 11.27 3.96
CA PHE A 17 -4.78 11.78 4.92
C PHE A 17 -4.66 10.84 6.13
N ASP A 18 -3.44 10.42 6.47
CA ASP A 18 -3.13 9.68 7.70
C ASP A 18 -2.51 10.64 8.73
N ALA A 19 -3.23 10.86 9.84
CA ALA A 19 -2.79 11.75 10.92
C ALA A 19 -1.51 11.28 11.64
N ARG A 20 -1.10 10.00 11.48
CA ARG A 20 0.19 9.50 11.98
C ARG A 20 1.38 10.04 11.20
N PHE A 21 1.16 10.46 9.95
CA PHE A 21 2.19 10.97 9.04
C PHE A 21 1.79 12.36 8.48
N PRO A 22 1.69 13.40 9.35
CA PRO A 22 1.20 14.71 8.95
C PRO A 22 2.23 15.54 8.17
N ASN A 23 3.50 15.17 8.24
CA ASN A 23 4.61 15.90 7.63
C ASN A 23 4.78 15.53 6.14
N THR A 24 5.48 16.38 5.39
CA THR A 24 5.75 16.18 3.95
C THR A 24 6.50 14.87 3.65
N ASN A 25 7.31 14.37 4.59
CA ASN A 25 8.03 13.13 4.41
C ASN A 25 7.11 11.90 4.59
N GLN A 26 6.60 11.38 3.47
CA GLN A 26 5.71 10.20 3.42
C GLN A 26 6.44 8.86 3.26
N SER A 27 7.77 8.82 3.35
CA SER A 27 8.54 7.57 3.25
C SER A 27 8.11 6.52 4.28
N LYS A 28 7.91 6.94 5.53
CA LYS A 28 7.43 6.08 6.61
C LYS A 28 5.99 5.62 6.39
N HIS A 29 5.15 6.46 5.79
CA HIS A 29 3.77 6.12 5.46
C HIS A 29 3.71 5.01 4.40
N CYS A 30 4.54 5.10 3.36
CA CYS A 30 4.73 4.04 2.37
C CYS A 30 5.21 2.74 3.03
N PHE A 31 6.33 2.79 3.77
CA PHE A 31 6.93 1.62 4.40
C PHE A 31 5.99 0.93 5.40
N GLN A 32 5.30 1.70 6.24
CA GLN A 32 4.36 1.15 7.22
C GLN A 32 3.18 0.45 6.53
N ASN A 33 2.57 1.03 5.50
CA ASN A 33 1.47 0.36 4.78
C ASN A 33 1.92 -0.93 4.09
N TYR A 34 3.14 -0.97 3.56
CA TYR A 34 3.70 -2.19 2.97
C TYR A 34 3.85 -3.29 4.03
N THR A 35 4.47 -2.97 5.17
CA THR A 35 4.63 -3.93 6.28
C THR A 35 3.29 -4.38 6.87
N ASP A 36 2.34 -3.45 7.08
CA ASP A 36 1.01 -3.74 7.62
C ASP A 36 0.22 -4.69 6.70
N TYR A 37 0.35 -4.56 5.38
CA TYR A 37 -0.27 -5.49 4.44
C TYR A 37 0.22 -6.92 4.67
N PHE A 38 1.53 -7.15 4.73
CA PHE A 38 2.08 -8.49 4.88
C PHE A 38 1.86 -9.07 6.28
N LYS A 39 1.88 -8.25 7.33
CA LYS A 39 1.45 -8.67 8.68
C LYS A 39 -0.01 -9.09 8.70
N CYS A 40 -0.88 -8.32 8.05
CA CYS A 40 -2.31 -8.61 7.97
C CYS A 40 -2.56 -9.92 7.22
N VAL A 41 -1.86 -10.15 6.10
CA VAL A 41 -1.92 -11.40 5.34
C VAL A 41 -1.40 -12.58 6.15
N ALA A 42 -0.30 -12.43 6.86
CA ALA A 42 0.25 -13.49 7.72
C ALA A 42 -0.70 -13.85 8.89
N ALA A 43 -1.37 -12.85 9.48
CA ALA A 43 -2.26 -13.05 10.63
C ALA A 43 -3.65 -13.60 10.24
N LYS A 44 -4.23 -13.11 9.14
CA LYS A 44 -5.66 -13.30 8.80
C LYS A 44 -5.91 -13.94 7.44
N GLY A 45 -4.88 -14.14 6.63
CA GLY A 45 -4.98 -14.64 5.26
C GLY A 45 -5.26 -13.53 4.23
N GLU A 46 -5.02 -13.85 2.96
CA GLU A 46 -5.13 -12.91 1.83
C GLU A 46 -6.56 -12.43 1.55
N ASP A 47 -7.57 -13.20 1.95
CA ASP A 47 -8.99 -12.92 1.70
C ASP A 47 -9.59 -11.87 2.63
N PHE A 48 -8.88 -11.48 3.69
CA PHE A 48 -9.40 -10.52 4.65
C PHE A 48 -9.50 -9.12 4.01
N ALA A 49 -10.74 -8.67 3.79
CA ALA A 49 -11.03 -7.43 3.06
C ALA A 49 -10.30 -6.19 3.59
N PRO A 50 -10.10 -6.00 4.91
CA PRO A 50 -9.29 -4.90 5.43
C PRO A 50 -7.81 -4.93 5.02
N CYS A 51 -7.20 -6.09 4.78
CA CYS A 51 -5.82 -6.14 4.28
C CYS A 51 -5.71 -5.48 2.89
N LYS A 52 -6.76 -5.56 2.06
CA LYS A 52 -6.79 -4.94 0.72
C LYS A 52 -6.69 -3.41 0.79
N GLN A 53 -7.06 -2.79 1.91
CA GLN A 53 -6.87 -1.35 2.12
C GLN A 53 -5.39 -0.99 2.17
N PHE A 54 -4.59 -1.73 2.93
CA PHE A 54 -3.12 -1.54 2.98
C PHE A 54 -2.49 -1.78 1.61
N LYS A 55 -2.99 -2.78 0.86
CA LYS A 55 -2.55 -3.03 -0.52
C LYS A 55 -2.76 -1.83 -1.43
N ARG A 56 -3.94 -1.23 -1.40
CA ARG A 56 -4.22 -0.01 -2.16
C ARG A 56 -3.36 1.15 -1.69
N ALA A 57 -3.12 1.24 -0.38
CA ALA A 57 -2.38 2.34 0.20
C ALA A 57 -0.91 2.37 -0.22
N TYR A 58 -0.18 1.27 -0.04
CA TYR A 58 1.24 1.25 -0.41
C TYR A 58 1.43 1.38 -1.93
N ASN A 59 0.55 0.80 -2.77
CA ASN A 59 0.63 0.96 -4.23
C ASN A 59 0.41 2.41 -4.70
N SER A 60 -0.32 3.21 -3.93
CA SER A 60 -0.58 4.62 -4.27
C SER A 60 0.49 5.57 -3.74
N LEU A 61 1.18 5.19 -2.65
CA LEU A 61 2.15 6.03 -1.95
C LEU A 61 3.60 5.72 -2.33
N CYS A 62 3.92 4.44 -2.53
CA CYS A 62 5.29 3.99 -2.75
C CYS A 62 5.69 4.08 -4.23
N PRO A 63 6.93 4.51 -4.53
CA PRO A 63 7.51 4.30 -5.86
C PRO A 63 7.57 2.81 -6.21
N ASN A 64 7.28 2.45 -7.46
CA ASN A 64 7.31 1.04 -7.91
C ASN A 64 8.69 0.38 -7.69
N GLU A 65 9.77 1.15 -7.84
CA GLU A 65 11.14 0.67 -7.58
C GLU A 65 11.31 0.22 -6.12
N TRP A 66 10.72 0.95 -5.17
CA TRP A 66 10.81 0.59 -3.75
C TRP A 66 10.05 -0.69 -3.46
N ILE A 67 8.85 -0.83 -4.03
CA ILE A 67 8.03 -2.04 -3.89
C ILE A 67 8.81 -3.26 -4.41
N SER A 68 9.37 -3.17 -5.63
CA SER A 68 10.17 -4.26 -6.21
C SER A 68 11.34 -4.65 -5.31
N ARG A 69 12.09 -3.68 -4.79
CA ARG A 69 13.21 -3.94 -3.88
C ARG A 69 12.77 -4.56 -2.56
N PHE A 70 11.64 -4.14 -2.01
CA PHE A 70 11.09 -4.74 -0.79
C PHE A 70 10.60 -6.17 -1.03
N ASP A 71 10.00 -6.43 -2.19
CA ASP A 71 9.57 -7.78 -2.59
C ASP A 71 10.79 -8.71 -2.73
N GLU A 72 11.84 -8.29 -3.43
CA GLU A 72 13.10 -9.04 -3.52
C GLU A 72 13.73 -9.32 -2.14
N GLN A 73 13.74 -8.33 -1.25
CA GLN A 73 14.25 -8.51 0.12
C GLN A 73 13.40 -9.49 0.93
N ARG A 74 12.08 -9.49 0.73
CA ARG A 74 11.15 -10.43 1.38
C ARG A 74 11.34 -11.85 0.86
N GLU A 75 11.44 -12.03 -0.44
CA GLU A 75 11.68 -13.34 -1.06
C GLU A 75 13.03 -13.93 -0.63
N ASN A 76 14.05 -13.08 -0.51
CA ASN A 76 15.38 -13.46 -0.02
C ASN A 76 15.47 -13.61 1.51
N GLY A 77 14.40 -13.30 2.26
CA GLY A 77 14.41 -13.35 3.74
C GLY A 77 15.34 -12.33 4.42
N THR A 78 15.75 -11.27 3.69
CA THR A 78 16.64 -10.21 4.18
C THR A 78 15.91 -8.91 4.54
N PHE A 79 14.58 -8.95 4.54
CA PHE A 79 13.77 -7.77 4.82
C PHE A 79 13.94 -7.31 6.29
N PRO A 80 14.22 -6.01 6.52
CA PRO A 80 14.67 -5.54 7.84
C PRO A 80 13.58 -5.41 8.90
N ALA A 81 12.29 -5.46 8.52
CA ALA A 81 11.18 -5.36 9.48
C ALA A 81 10.54 -6.73 9.73
N SER A 82 10.14 -6.96 10.98
CA SER A 82 9.39 -8.17 11.33
C SER A 82 8.03 -8.15 10.65
N LEU A 83 7.72 -9.24 9.95
CA LEU A 83 6.42 -9.51 9.31
C LEU A 83 5.60 -10.53 10.11
N GLU A 84 6.13 -10.98 11.24
CA GLU A 84 5.40 -11.82 12.18
C GLU A 84 4.30 -10.98 12.87
N PRO A 85 3.11 -11.57 13.08
CA PRO A 85 1.98 -10.90 13.70
C PRO A 85 2.20 -10.56 15.18
#